data_AF-A0A917VQW1-F1
#
_entry.id   AF-A0A917VQW1-F1
#
_cell.length_a   1.000
_cell.length_b   1.000
_cell.length_c   1.000
_cell.angle_alpha   90.00
_cell.angle_beta   90.00
_cell.angle_gamma   90.00
#
_symmetry.space_group_name_H-M   'P 1'
#
loop_
_entity.id
_entity.type
_entity.pdbx_description
1 polymer ?
#
loop_
_entity_poly.entity_id
_entity_poly.type
_entity_poly.pdbx_seq_one_letter_code
_entity_poly.pdbx_strand_id
1 'polypeptide(L)'
;MLSAAQAGDAVAAHRLGRLYAQRGDRSAARHWWERAAGAGNIDSAYNLGIWHEKHGSLDEAITWYELAAGAGDAEGALNLAGLLLEQRGDVLAARQWFETAAGAGSRPAARRLALLCEDIGDGVAARDWHHRAASAGDLASAHDLAFLSYASGEEVQARAWWEYAARGGHADAAYYLGRLLHACRDPEGAEALYRLAAKVDHPGAASQLGRLALARRDLRTARAWFERAAHLGRVEDQRMAGFVCVELEDPRAASHWFGRAAAGGDAEAAYNFGLLLIAEHNDLNGGEHWLRQAAGCGHQGAAAELETLRSVLGGGTADAGPAGSGAQGASLTGSGARGAGPHGAPVAAQTGEPAAPLWDRPVEPELVARAELAVAAAGRRGGTPLRLSDLTEILGTWDLLTRRLREPVDVAAWLTERSGLHAGAVEHLGAVRMTLLRPGTAPWPTPGEVEHVLATSRSLRKRLGVT
;
A
#
# COMPACT_ATOMS: atom_id res chain seq x y z
N MET A 1 -53.71 -19.43 2.05
CA MET A 1 -52.61 -18.68 2.71
C MET A 1 -53.16 -17.55 3.58
N LEU A 2 -53.89 -16.58 3.03
CA LEU A 2 -54.47 -15.46 3.81
C LEU A 2 -55.35 -15.92 4.99
N SER A 3 -56.30 -16.82 4.74
CA SER A 3 -57.18 -17.35 5.81
C SER A 3 -56.41 -18.05 6.94
N ALA A 4 -55.36 -18.83 6.61
CA ALA A 4 -54.52 -19.50 7.62
C ALA A 4 -53.72 -18.49 8.46
N ALA A 5 -53.13 -17.47 7.83
CA ALA A 5 -52.41 -16.42 8.54
C ALA A 5 -53.33 -15.56 9.43
N GLN A 6 -54.56 -15.30 8.98
CA GLN A 6 -55.58 -14.63 9.79
C GLN A 6 -55.98 -15.48 11.00
N ALA A 7 -56.01 -16.81 10.85
CA ALA A 7 -56.26 -17.76 11.92
C ALA A 7 -55.06 -17.97 12.88
N GLY A 8 -53.94 -17.26 12.69
CA GLY A 8 -52.78 -17.31 13.60
C GLY A 8 -51.69 -18.29 13.19
N ASP A 9 -51.76 -18.91 12.02
CA ASP A 9 -50.67 -19.74 11.50
C ASP A 9 -49.43 -18.87 11.21
N ALA A 10 -48.38 -19.08 12.01
CA ALA A 10 -47.15 -18.30 11.97
C ALA A 10 -46.38 -18.47 10.65
N VAL A 11 -46.40 -19.66 10.04
CA VAL A 11 -45.72 -19.95 8.77
C VAL A 11 -46.47 -19.30 7.61
N ALA A 12 -47.80 -19.36 7.61
CA ALA A 12 -48.63 -18.70 6.61
C ALA A 12 -48.50 -17.17 6.69
N ALA A 13 -48.45 -16.62 7.90
CA ALA A 13 -48.21 -15.19 8.13
C ALA A 13 -46.81 -14.76 7.65
N HIS A 14 -45.76 -15.51 7.97
CA HIS A 14 -44.41 -15.26 7.46
C HIS A 14 -44.35 -15.23 5.93
N ARG A 15 -44.97 -16.22 5.27
CA ARG A 15 -45.02 -16.30 3.80
C ARG A 15 -45.77 -15.12 3.17
N LEU A 16 -46.85 -14.65 3.80
CA LEU A 16 -47.52 -13.41 3.38
C LEU A 16 -46.61 -12.19 3.52
N GLY A 17 -45.91 -12.06 4.66
CA GLY A 17 -44.97 -10.97 4.88
C GLY A 17 -43.92 -10.88 3.76
N ARG A 18 -43.32 -12.02 3.40
CA ARG A 18 -42.38 -12.10 2.26
C ARG A 18 -43.03 -11.74 0.92
N LEU A 19 -44.24 -12.19 0.65
CA LEU A 19 -44.97 -11.87 -0.60
C LEU A 19 -45.23 -10.37 -0.72
N TYR A 20 -45.69 -9.72 0.35
CA TYR A 20 -45.93 -8.27 0.35
C TYR A 20 -44.63 -7.49 0.22
N ALA A 21 -43.54 -7.93 0.87
CA ALA A 21 -42.23 -7.31 0.73
C ALA A 21 -41.72 -7.35 -0.72
N GLN A 22 -41.88 -8.49 -1.42
CA GLN A 22 -41.52 -8.62 -2.83
C GLN A 22 -42.33 -7.71 -3.76
N ARG A 23 -43.57 -7.38 -3.38
CA ARG A 23 -44.44 -6.45 -4.10
C ARG A 23 -44.20 -4.98 -3.74
N GLY A 24 -43.29 -4.70 -2.82
CA GLY A 24 -42.98 -3.35 -2.35
C GLY A 24 -43.95 -2.81 -1.28
N ASP A 25 -44.94 -3.58 -0.85
CA ASP A 25 -45.85 -3.18 0.24
C ASP A 25 -45.21 -3.47 1.60
N ARG A 26 -44.40 -2.51 2.05
CA ARG A 26 -43.61 -2.62 3.28
C ARG A 26 -44.49 -2.62 4.54
N SER A 27 -45.59 -1.89 4.53
CA SER A 27 -46.56 -1.83 5.62
C SER A 27 -47.23 -3.19 5.84
N ALA A 28 -47.75 -3.80 4.78
CA ALA A 28 -48.36 -5.12 4.86
C ALA A 28 -47.32 -6.19 5.22
N ALA A 29 -46.10 -6.10 4.67
CA ALA A 29 -45.01 -7.00 5.01
C ALA A 29 -44.71 -7.00 6.52
N ARG A 30 -44.50 -5.80 7.09
CA ARG A 30 -44.26 -5.61 8.51
C ARG A 30 -45.41 -6.17 9.35
N HIS A 31 -46.65 -5.82 9.02
CA HIS A 31 -47.82 -6.30 9.76
C HIS A 31 -47.88 -7.83 9.84
N TRP A 32 -47.64 -8.51 8.73
CA TRP A 32 -47.65 -9.98 8.70
C TRP A 32 -46.46 -10.60 9.42
N TRP A 33 -45.28 -9.98 9.34
CA TRP A 33 -44.12 -10.42 10.10
C TRP A 33 -44.30 -10.21 11.62
N GLU A 34 -44.89 -9.10 12.08
CA GLU A 34 -45.20 -8.88 13.51
C GLU A 34 -46.13 -9.97 14.06
N ARG A 35 -47.18 -10.31 13.31
CA ARG A 35 -48.09 -11.42 13.68
C ARG A 35 -47.38 -12.76 13.72
N ALA A 36 -46.53 -13.05 12.74
CA ALA A 36 -45.78 -14.29 12.68
C ALA A 36 -44.76 -14.40 13.82
N ALA A 37 -44.00 -13.33 14.09
CA ALA A 37 -43.02 -13.26 15.15
C ALA A 37 -43.68 -13.38 16.54
N GLY A 38 -44.81 -12.70 16.76
CA GLY A 38 -45.61 -12.84 17.97
C GLY A 38 -46.17 -14.26 18.20
N ALA A 39 -46.29 -15.05 17.13
CA ALA A 39 -46.64 -16.47 17.17
C ALA A 39 -45.41 -17.41 17.20
N GLY A 40 -44.20 -16.88 17.45
CA GLY A 40 -42.97 -17.64 17.60
C GLY A 40 -42.21 -17.94 16.31
N ASN A 41 -42.54 -17.30 15.18
CA ASN A 41 -41.78 -17.48 13.94
C ASN A 41 -40.46 -16.68 13.97
N ILE A 42 -39.35 -17.40 14.11
CA ILE A 42 -37.99 -16.87 14.20
C ILE A 42 -37.59 -16.07 12.95
N ASP A 43 -37.87 -16.60 11.75
CA ASP A 43 -37.55 -15.92 10.48
C ASP A 43 -38.23 -14.54 10.36
N SER A 44 -39.42 -14.39 10.95
CA SER A 44 -40.14 -13.12 10.96
C SER A 44 -39.56 -12.15 11.98
N ALA A 45 -39.11 -12.63 13.14
CA ALA A 45 -38.37 -11.80 14.09
C ALA A 45 -37.08 -11.25 13.45
N TYR A 46 -36.31 -12.11 12.76
CA TYR A 46 -35.13 -11.68 12.00
C TYR A 46 -35.46 -10.64 10.91
N ASN A 47 -36.50 -10.89 10.11
CA ASN A 47 -36.92 -9.93 9.07
C ASN A 47 -37.41 -8.59 9.64
N LEU A 48 -38.02 -8.58 10.83
CA LEU A 48 -38.37 -7.35 11.54
C LEU A 48 -37.13 -6.60 12.02
N GLY A 49 -36.10 -7.32 12.50
CA GLY A 49 -34.79 -6.73 12.82
C GLY A 49 -34.22 -5.95 11.63
N ILE A 50 -34.13 -6.59 10.45
CA ILE A 50 -33.69 -5.93 9.21
C ILE A 50 -34.59 -4.75 8.84
N TRP A 51 -35.90 -4.91 8.99
CA TRP A 51 -36.86 -3.86 8.64
C TRP A 51 -36.64 -2.61 9.51
N HIS A 52 -36.50 -2.78 10.83
CA HIS A 52 -36.29 -1.69 11.78
C HIS A 52 -34.90 -1.08 11.64
N GLU A 53 -33.87 -1.85 11.32
CA GLU A 53 -32.53 -1.32 11.03
C GLU A 53 -32.55 -0.32 9.86
N LYS A 54 -33.39 -0.57 8.84
CA LYS A 54 -33.50 0.28 7.65
C LYS A 54 -34.53 1.40 7.74
N HIS A 55 -35.57 1.25 8.56
CA HIS A 55 -36.76 2.12 8.52
C HIS A 55 -37.30 2.52 9.89
N GLY A 56 -36.86 1.87 10.96
CA GLY A 56 -37.31 2.10 12.32
C GLY A 56 -36.18 2.65 13.18
N SER A 57 -36.27 2.39 14.49
CA SER A 57 -35.20 2.69 15.43
C SER A 57 -34.24 1.50 15.59
N LEU A 58 -32.99 1.81 15.94
CA LEU A 58 -31.97 0.80 16.24
C LEU A 58 -32.34 -0.05 17.46
N ASP A 59 -33.00 0.52 18.46
CA ASP A 59 -33.42 -0.22 19.66
C ASP A 59 -34.50 -1.26 19.35
N GLU A 60 -35.42 -0.96 18.43
CA GLU A 60 -36.39 -1.95 17.94
C GLU A 60 -35.69 -3.04 17.12
N ALA A 61 -34.71 -2.67 16.29
CA ALA A 61 -33.92 -3.66 15.53
C ALA A 61 -33.19 -4.61 16.48
N ILE A 62 -32.53 -4.08 17.52
CA ILE A 62 -31.86 -4.85 18.57
C ILE A 62 -32.86 -5.78 19.25
N THR A 63 -34.03 -5.30 19.64
CA THR A 63 -35.06 -6.11 20.31
C THR A 63 -35.51 -7.29 19.45
N TRP A 64 -35.73 -7.06 18.15
CA TRP A 64 -36.13 -8.12 17.22
C TRP A 64 -35.00 -9.11 16.92
N TYR A 65 -33.76 -8.62 16.80
CA TYR A 65 -32.60 -9.50 16.64
C TYR A 65 -32.30 -10.30 17.91
N GLU A 66 -32.46 -9.74 19.12
CA GLU A 66 -32.38 -10.47 20.39
C GLU A 66 -33.39 -11.61 20.45
N LEU A 67 -34.63 -11.37 20.01
CA LEU A 67 -35.65 -12.41 19.94
C LEU A 67 -35.26 -13.53 18.98
N ALA A 68 -34.75 -13.19 17.78
CA ALA A 68 -34.31 -14.17 16.80
C ALA A 68 -33.08 -14.96 17.29
N ALA A 69 -32.06 -14.25 17.79
CA ALA A 69 -30.82 -14.81 18.28
C ALA A 69 -31.03 -15.72 19.49
N GLY A 70 -31.86 -15.29 20.45
CA GLY A 70 -32.23 -16.10 21.62
C GLY A 70 -33.00 -17.39 21.26
N ALA A 71 -33.64 -17.41 20.08
CA ALA A 71 -34.29 -18.60 19.54
C ALA A 71 -33.37 -19.48 18.66
N GLY A 72 -32.08 -19.13 18.53
CA GLY A 72 -31.08 -19.90 17.80
C GLY A 72 -30.83 -19.46 16.36
N ASP A 73 -31.34 -18.30 15.93
CA ASP A 73 -31.04 -17.76 14.61
C ASP A 73 -29.62 -17.18 14.53
N ALA A 74 -28.75 -17.83 13.74
CA ALA A 74 -27.35 -17.44 13.62
C ALA A 74 -27.17 -16.09 12.92
N GLU A 75 -28.03 -15.75 11.95
CA GLU A 75 -27.95 -14.48 11.23
C GLU A 75 -28.46 -13.32 12.10
N GLY A 76 -29.52 -13.53 12.89
CA GLY A 76 -29.97 -12.60 13.91
C GLY A 76 -28.91 -12.34 14.98
N ALA A 77 -28.25 -13.40 15.47
CA ALA A 77 -27.14 -13.26 16.41
C ALA A 77 -25.95 -12.50 15.80
N LEU A 78 -25.60 -12.76 14.54
CA LEU A 78 -24.55 -12.04 13.79
C LEU A 78 -24.87 -10.55 13.66
N ASN A 79 -26.10 -10.20 13.26
CA ASN A 79 -26.50 -8.80 13.08
C ASN A 79 -26.61 -8.07 14.42
N LEU A 80 -27.14 -8.72 15.45
CA LEU A 80 -27.19 -8.19 16.81
C LEU A 80 -25.78 -7.85 17.32
N ALA A 81 -24.83 -8.78 17.17
CA ALA A 81 -23.46 -8.56 17.58
C ALA A 81 -22.82 -7.35 16.87
N GLY A 82 -23.05 -7.20 15.57
CA GLY A 82 -22.61 -6.04 14.80
C GLY A 82 -23.18 -4.73 15.33
N LEU A 83 -24.49 -4.67 15.58
CA LEU A 83 -25.15 -3.46 16.12
C LEU A 83 -24.66 -3.11 17.52
N LEU A 84 -24.50 -4.10 18.41
CA LEU A 84 -24.00 -3.85 19.77
C LEU A 84 -22.57 -3.30 19.75
N LEU A 85 -21.72 -3.81 18.87
CA LEU A 85 -20.36 -3.31 18.70
C LEU A 85 -20.32 -1.90 18.12
N GLU A 86 -20.99 -1.68 16.98
CA GLU A 86 -20.89 -0.42 16.22
C GLU A 86 -21.61 0.74 16.90
N GLN A 87 -22.75 0.48 17.56
CA GLN A 87 -23.61 1.54 18.11
C GLN A 87 -23.39 1.76 19.61
N ARG A 88 -23.07 0.70 20.36
CA ARG A 88 -22.93 0.79 21.82
C ARG A 88 -21.49 0.61 22.30
N GLY A 89 -20.58 0.16 21.43
CA GLY A 89 -19.22 -0.20 21.84
C GLY A 89 -19.19 -1.38 22.82
N ASP A 90 -20.27 -2.18 22.90
CA ASP A 90 -20.38 -3.28 23.84
C ASP A 90 -19.66 -4.52 23.30
N VAL A 91 -18.34 -4.49 23.45
CA VAL A 91 -17.42 -5.54 22.97
C VAL A 91 -17.75 -6.89 23.59
N LEU A 92 -18.13 -6.94 24.87
CA LEU A 92 -18.39 -8.19 25.58
C LEU A 92 -19.69 -8.85 25.07
N ALA A 93 -20.77 -8.07 24.94
CA ALA A 93 -22.02 -8.60 24.43
C ALA A 93 -21.89 -8.99 22.94
N ALA A 94 -21.22 -8.17 22.13
CA ALA A 94 -20.95 -8.49 20.73
C ALA A 94 -20.17 -9.80 20.58
N ARG A 95 -19.11 -10.00 21.39
CA ARG A 95 -18.32 -11.24 21.39
C ARG A 95 -19.21 -12.47 21.65
N GLN A 96 -20.06 -12.43 22.66
CA GLN A 96 -20.94 -13.56 23.01
C GLN A 96 -21.91 -13.93 21.87
N TRP A 97 -22.49 -12.92 21.22
CA TRP A 97 -23.40 -13.16 20.11
C TRP A 97 -22.68 -13.63 18.84
N PHE A 98 -21.47 -13.12 18.56
CA PHE A 98 -20.63 -13.68 17.50
C PHE A 98 -20.22 -15.13 17.78
N GLU A 99 -19.85 -15.47 19.03
CA GLU A 99 -19.53 -16.85 19.44
C GLU A 99 -20.74 -17.78 19.24
N THR A 100 -21.94 -17.32 19.58
CA THR A 100 -23.19 -18.05 19.39
C THR A 100 -23.46 -18.32 17.90
N ALA A 101 -23.40 -17.28 17.07
CA ALA A 101 -23.59 -17.40 15.63
C ALA A 101 -22.52 -18.29 14.96
N ALA A 102 -21.25 -18.14 15.36
CA ALA A 102 -20.14 -18.93 14.85
C ALA A 102 -20.25 -20.40 15.28
N GLY A 103 -20.67 -20.67 16.52
CA GLY A 103 -20.96 -22.01 17.03
C GLY A 103 -22.10 -22.71 16.29
N ALA A 104 -23.07 -21.94 15.79
CA ALA A 104 -24.14 -22.42 14.90
C ALA A 104 -23.69 -22.61 13.43
N GLY A 105 -22.42 -22.37 13.11
CA GLY A 105 -21.85 -22.57 11.77
C GLY A 105 -21.84 -21.33 10.87
N SER A 106 -22.18 -20.14 11.39
CA SER A 106 -22.09 -18.91 10.59
C SER A 106 -20.63 -18.54 10.32
N ARG A 107 -20.19 -18.80 9.09
CA ARG A 107 -18.85 -18.42 8.60
C ARG A 107 -18.58 -16.91 8.71
N PRO A 108 -19.50 -16.00 8.34
CA PRO A 108 -19.31 -14.57 8.55
C PRO A 108 -19.15 -14.19 10.03
N ALA A 109 -19.87 -14.85 10.95
CA ALA A 109 -19.72 -14.61 12.38
C ALA A 109 -18.35 -15.05 12.90
N ALA A 110 -17.87 -16.24 12.48
CA ALA A 110 -16.53 -16.69 12.82
C ALA A 110 -15.45 -15.70 12.34
N ARG A 111 -15.59 -15.14 11.13
CA ARG A 111 -14.70 -14.08 10.64
C ARG A 111 -14.75 -12.83 11.51
N ARG A 112 -15.95 -12.30 11.80
CA ARG A 112 -16.10 -11.09 12.62
C ARG A 112 -15.57 -11.28 14.04
N LEU A 113 -15.78 -12.45 14.61
CA LEU A 113 -15.23 -12.81 15.91
C LEU A 113 -13.70 -12.84 15.90
N ALA A 114 -13.09 -13.38 14.84
CA ALA A 114 -11.65 -13.43 14.70
C ALA A 114 -11.03 -12.01 14.65
N LEU A 115 -11.63 -11.12 13.85
CA LEU A 115 -11.22 -9.71 13.77
C LEU A 115 -11.38 -8.99 15.11
N LEU A 116 -12.51 -9.21 15.81
CA LEU A 116 -12.72 -8.66 17.16
C LEU A 116 -11.65 -9.14 18.14
N CYS A 117 -11.27 -10.42 18.07
CA CYS A 117 -10.18 -10.98 18.86
C CYS A 117 -8.82 -10.35 18.51
N GLU A 118 -8.54 -10.03 17.24
CA GLU A 118 -7.34 -9.25 16.86
C GLU A 118 -7.35 -7.86 17.51
N ASP A 119 -8.47 -7.14 17.42
CA ASP A 119 -8.62 -5.77 17.92
C ASP A 119 -8.42 -5.65 19.44
N ILE A 120 -8.90 -6.65 20.21
CA ILE A 120 -8.71 -6.69 21.67
C ILE A 120 -7.39 -7.35 22.10
N GLY A 121 -6.57 -7.80 21.16
CA GLY A 121 -5.25 -8.41 21.43
C GLY A 121 -5.29 -9.89 21.84
N ASP A 122 -6.42 -10.58 21.69
CA ASP A 122 -6.57 -12.03 21.94
C ASP A 122 -6.11 -12.85 20.72
N GLY A 123 -4.80 -12.83 20.46
CA GLY A 123 -4.20 -13.45 19.28
C GLY A 123 -4.29 -14.99 19.21
N VAL A 124 -4.65 -15.66 20.32
CA VAL A 124 -4.92 -17.11 20.32
C VAL A 124 -6.31 -17.36 19.77
N ALA A 125 -7.34 -16.71 20.35
CA ALA A 125 -8.71 -16.84 19.86
C ALA A 125 -8.86 -16.35 18.42
N ALA A 126 -8.18 -15.25 18.04
CA ALA A 126 -8.18 -14.74 16.68
C ALA A 126 -7.71 -15.81 15.66
N ARG A 127 -6.60 -16.49 15.96
CA ARG A 127 -6.08 -17.57 15.10
C ARG A 127 -7.06 -18.74 15.00
N ASP A 128 -7.63 -19.17 16.11
CA ASP A 128 -8.58 -20.28 16.13
C ASP A 128 -9.83 -19.98 15.29
N TRP A 129 -10.39 -18.78 15.44
CA TRP A 129 -11.58 -18.37 14.70
C TRP A 129 -11.31 -18.12 13.23
N HIS A 130 -10.19 -17.50 12.86
CA HIS A 130 -9.77 -17.41 11.46
C HIS A 130 -9.57 -18.80 10.85
N HIS A 131 -8.95 -19.73 11.57
CA HIS A 131 -8.77 -21.10 11.09
C HIS A 131 -10.12 -21.79 10.82
N ARG A 132 -11.10 -21.66 11.72
CA ARG A 132 -12.46 -22.20 11.52
C ARG A 132 -13.15 -21.57 10.31
N ALA A 133 -13.10 -20.25 10.18
CA ALA A 133 -13.69 -19.54 9.04
C ALA A 133 -13.02 -19.93 7.71
N ALA A 134 -11.68 -19.99 7.69
CA ALA A 134 -10.89 -20.41 6.53
C ALA A 134 -11.19 -21.86 6.12
N SER A 135 -11.27 -22.77 7.09
CA SER A 135 -11.65 -24.18 6.86
C SER A 135 -13.07 -24.31 6.29
N ALA A 136 -13.96 -23.38 6.61
CA ALA A 136 -15.30 -23.27 6.03
C ALA A 136 -15.32 -22.51 4.67
N GLY A 137 -14.16 -22.22 4.09
CA GLY A 137 -14.01 -21.60 2.77
C GLY A 137 -13.99 -20.07 2.77
N ASP A 138 -13.80 -19.41 3.91
CA ASP A 138 -13.59 -17.95 3.94
C ASP A 138 -12.15 -17.59 3.55
N LEU A 139 -11.97 -17.18 2.29
CA LEU A 139 -10.67 -16.84 1.73
C LEU A 139 -10.04 -15.62 2.40
N ALA A 140 -10.86 -14.69 2.90
CA ALA A 140 -10.35 -13.51 3.58
C ALA A 140 -9.79 -13.91 4.95
N SER A 141 -10.42 -14.86 5.66
CA SER A 141 -9.85 -15.38 6.92
C SER A 141 -8.60 -16.22 6.68
N ALA A 142 -8.51 -16.93 5.55
CA ALA A 142 -7.27 -17.61 5.16
C ALA A 142 -6.13 -16.59 4.90
N HIS A 143 -6.41 -15.48 4.22
CA HIS A 143 -5.47 -14.38 4.04
C HIS A 143 -5.01 -13.77 5.37
N ASP A 144 -5.94 -13.56 6.30
CA ASP A 144 -5.67 -13.00 7.62
C ASP A 144 -4.83 -13.96 8.48
N LEU A 145 -5.16 -15.26 8.46
CA LEU A 145 -4.40 -16.31 9.12
C LEU A 145 -2.97 -16.41 8.58
N ALA A 146 -2.79 -16.24 7.28
CA ALA A 146 -1.45 -16.21 6.67
C ALA A 146 -0.59 -15.07 7.25
N PHE A 147 -1.17 -13.89 7.48
CA PHE A 147 -0.46 -12.79 8.14
C PHE A 147 -0.14 -13.10 9.60
N LEU A 148 -1.04 -13.74 10.35
CA LEU A 148 -0.79 -14.14 11.73
C LEU A 148 0.34 -15.18 11.82
N SER A 149 0.35 -16.17 10.91
CA SER A 149 1.46 -17.12 10.76
C SER A 149 2.76 -16.42 10.37
N TYR A 150 2.73 -15.50 9.39
CA TYR A 150 3.91 -14.74 8.98
C TYR A 150 4.48 -13.95 10.14
N ALA A 151 3.64 -13.22 10.87
CA ALA A 151 4.06 -12.41 12.02
C ALA A 151 4.65 -13.24 13.17
N SER A 152 4.28 -14.52 13.26
CA SER A 152 4.76 -15.49 14.24
C SER A 152 6.01 -16.26 13.78
N GLY A 153 6.51 -16.00 12.56
CA GLY A 153 7.67 -16.70 11.99
C GLY A 153 7.35 -18.04 11.34
N GLU A 154 6.07 -18.40 11.22
CA GLU A 154 5.59 -19.64 10.64
C GLU A 154 5.43 -19.50 9.11
N GLU A 155 6.51 -19.12 8.42
CA GLU A 155 6.49 -18.72 7.00
C GLU A 155 5.93 -19.82 6.08
N VAL A 156 6.16 -21.09 6.40
CA VAL A 156 5.58 -22.24 5.67
C VAL A 156 4.06 -22.27 5.77
N GLN A 157 3.50 -22.01 6.96
CA GLN A 157 2.05 -21.94 7.15
C GLN A 157 1.47 -20.70 6.49
N ALA A 158 2.16 -19.56 6.62
CA ALA A 158 1.77 -18.31 5.96
C ALA A 158 1.62 -18.51 4.44
N ARG A 159 2.64 -19.11 3.83
CA ARG A 159 2.65 -19.48 2.41
C ARG A 159 1.46 -20.38 2.06
N ALA A 160 1.23 -21.45 2.82
CA ALA A 160 0.13 -22.39 2.53
C ALA A 160 -1.25 -21.71 2.57
N TRP A 161 -1.49 -20.84 3.56
CA TRP A 161 -2.74 -20.11 3.69
C TRP A 161 -2.94 -19.06 2.60
N TRP A 162 -1.90 -18.30 2.24
CA TRP A 162 -1.99 -17.40 1.09
C TRP A 162 -2.16 -18.16 -0.23
N GLU A 163 -1.52 -19.31 -0.42
CA GLU A 163 -1.73 -20.17 -1.60
C GLU A 163 -3.18 -20.64 -1.70
N TYR A 164 -3.77 -21.08 -0.57
CA TYR A 164 -5.18 -21.46 -0.52
C TYR A 164 -6.10 -20.29 -0.90
N ALA A 165 -5.91 -19.12 -0.29
CA ALA A 165 -6.72 -17.92 -0.57
C ALA A 165 -6.55 -17.43 -2.01
N ALA A 166 -5.32 -17.41 -2.54
CA ALA A 166 -5.01 -17.00 -3.90
C ALA A 166 -5.65 -17.94 -4.94
N ARG A 167 -5.60 -19.27 -4.72
CA ARG A 167 -6.28 -20.25 -5.59
C ARG A 167 -7.80 -20.07 -5.59
N GLY A 168 -8.36 -19.63 -4.47
CA GLY A 168 -9.78 -19.26 -4.36
C GLY A 168 -10.14 -17.92 -5.03
N GLY A 169 -9.16 -17.16 -5.55
CA GLY A 169 -9.38 -15.89 -6.24
C GLY A 169 -9.22 -14.65 -5.35
N HIS A 170 -8.66 -14.77 -4.13
CA HIS A 170 -8.40 -13.62 -3.28
C HIS A 170 -7.20 -12.80 -3.78
N ALA A 171 -7.45 -11.57 -4.23
CA ALA A 171 -6.45 -10.71 -4.87
C ALA A 171 -5.28 -10.35 -3.94
N ASP A 172 -5.57 -9.91 -2.71
CA ASP A 172 -4.52 -9.51 -1.77
C ASP A 172 -3.63 -10.69 -1.37
N ALA A 173 -4.20 -11.89 -1.19
CA ALA A 173 -3.42 -13.10 -0.93
C ALA A 173 -2.48 -13.45 -2.07
N ALA A 174 -2.94 -13.34 -3.32
CA ALA A 174 -2.07 -13.51 -4.48
C ALA A 174 -0.95 -12.46 -4.49
N TYR A 175 -1.27 -11.19 -4.21
CA TYR A 175 -0.28 -10.13 -4.13
C TYR A 175 0.77 -10.39 -3.04
N TYR A 176 0.37 -10.68 -1.81
CA TYR A 176 1.29 -10.89 -0.69
C TYR A 176 2.08 -12.19 -0.80
N LEU A 177 1.50 -13.25 -1.35
CA LEU A 177 2.26 -14.44 -1.70
C LEU A 177 3.32 -14.12 -2.77
N GLY A 178 2.97 -13.30 -3.76
CA GLY A 178 3.93 -12.81 -4.76
C GLY A 178 5.08 -12.02 -4.11
N ARG A 179 4.77 -11.16 -3.13
CA ARG A 179 5.80 -10.45 -2.34
C ARG A 179 6.69 -11.42 -1.57
N LEU A 180 6.12 -12.45 -0.96
CA LEU A 180 6.88 -13.47 -0.24
C LEU A 180 7.83 -14.23 -1.17
N LEU A 181 7.34 -14.69 -2.33
CA LEU A 181 8.18 -15.37 -3.31
C LEU A 181 9.29 -14.45 -3.84
N HIS A 182 8.98 -13.18 -4.09
CA HIS A 182 9.99 -12.20 -4.47
C HIS A 182 11.05 -12.02 -3.37
N ALA A 183 10.65 -11.91 -2.11
CA ALA A 183 11.57 -11.87 -0.97
C ALA A 183 12.45 -13.12 -0.84
N CYS A 184 11.95 -14.26 -1.32
CA CYS A 184 12.65 -15.55 -1.36
C CYS A 184 13.43 -15.79 -2.66
N ARG A 185 13.68 -14.74 -3.46
CA ARG A 185 14.42 -14.79 -4.73
C ARG A 185 13.75 -15.68 -5.80
N ASP A 186 12.43 -15.76 -5.78
CA ASP A 186 11.61 -16.39 -6.82
C ASP A 186 10.73 -15.33 -7.55
N PRO A 187 11.33 -14.51 -8.43
CA PRO A 187 10.60 -13.49 -9.17
C PRO A 187 9.65 -14.07 -10.22
N GLU A 188 9.88 -15.30 -10.70
CA GLU A 188 9.05 -15.96 -11.70
C GLU A 188 7.73 -16.44 -11.09
N GLY A 189 7.79 -17.11 -9.95
CA GLY A 189 6.62 -17.46 -9.16
C GLY A 189 5.84 -16.22 -8.69
N ALA A 190 6.56 -15.17 -8.28
CA ALA A 190 5.95 -13.90 -7.90
C ALA A 190 5.16 -13.26 -9.05
N GLU A 191 5.71 -13.26 -10.27
CA GLU A 191 5.06 -12.67 -11.45
C GLU A 191 3.73 -13.34 -11.79
N ALA A 192 3.65 -14.67 -11.68
CA ALA A 192 2.41 -15.41 -11.92
C ALA A 192 1.29 -14.97 -10.96
N LEU A 193 1.64 -14.74 -9.70
CA LEU A 193 0.70 -14.30 -8.67
C LEU A 193 0.33 -12.82 -8.80
N TYR A 194 1.28 -11.95 -9.14
CA TYR A 194 0.96 -10.56 -9.44
C TYR A 194 0.04 -10.44 -10.66
N ARG A 195 0.22 -11.28 -11.69
CA ARG A 195 -0.72 -11.34 -12.82
C ARG A 195 -2.12 -11.77 -12.38
N LEU A 196 -2.23 -12.71 -11.44
CA LEU A 196 -3.52 -13.11 -10.89
C LEU A 196 -4.20 -11.95 -10.15
N ALA A 197 -3.47 -11.24 -9.30
CA ALA A 197 -3.97 -10.06 -8.59
C ALA A 197 -4.32 -8.90 -9.54
N ALA A 198 -3.54 -8.68 -10.61
CA ALA A 198 -3.76 -7.63 -11.59
C ALA A 198 -5.02 -7.85 -12.45
N LYS A 199 -5.50 -9.10 -12.61
CA LYS A 199 -6.75 -9.39 -13.35
C LYS A 199 -7.98 -8.75 -12.72
N VAL A 200 -7.96 -8.50 -11.42
CA VAL A 200 -9.03 -7.86 -10.65
C VAL A 200 -8.63 -6.46 -10.17
N ASP A 201 -7.67 -5.83 -10.86
CA ASP A 201 -7.21 -4.46 -10.62
C ASP A 201 -6.68 -4.20 -9.20
N HIS A 202 -6.01 -5.19 -8.60
CA HIS A 202 -5.31 -4.98 -7.32
C HIS A 202 -4.31 -3.81 -7.43
N PRO A 203 -4.37 -2.82 -6.51
CA PRO A 203 -3.72 -1.52 -6.68
C PRO A 203 -2.20 -1.56 -6.73
N GLY A 204 -1.57 -2.56 -6.09
CA GLY A 204 -0.11 -2.72 -6.09
C GLY A 204 0.41 -3.71 -7.14
N ALA A 205 -0.45 -4.50 -7.78
CA ALA A 205 0.00 -5.65 -8.58
C ALA A 205 0.64 -5.22 -9.91
N ALA A 206 0.01 -4.27 -10.60
CA ALA A 206 0.56 -3.68 -11.83
C ALA A 206 1.92 -3.02 -11.59
N SER A 207 2.10 -2.31 -10.46
CA SER A 207 3.39 -1.71 -10.07
C SER A 207 4.50 -2.76 -9.99
N GLN A 208 4.24 -3.92 -9.36
CA GLN A 208 5.25 -4.97 -9.26
C GLN A 208 5.58 -5.62 -10.59
N LEU A 209 4.58 -5.83 -11.45
CA LEU A 209 4.80 -6.33 -12.81
C LEU A 209 5.63 -5.35 -13.64
N GLY A 210 5.38 -4.04 -13.49
CA GLY A 210 6.21 -2.99 -14.09
C GLY A 210 7.66 -3.04 -13.61
N ARG A 211 7.90 -3.18 -12.30
CA ARG A 211 9.24 -3.32 -11.72
C ARG A 211 9.96 -4.57 -12.19
N LEU A 212 9.27 -5.72 -12.27
CA LEU A 212 9.83 -6.96 -12.81
C LEU A 212 10.21 -6.82 -14.29
N ALA A 213 9.38 -6.15 -15.09
CA ALA A 213 9.69 -5.88 -16.49
C ALA A 213 10.91 -4.95 -16.64
N LEU A 214 11.01 -3.89 -15.81
CA LEU A 214 12.18 -3.02 -15.77
C LEU A 214 13.46 -3.76 -15.40
N ALA A 215 13.41 -4.66 -14.42
CA ALA A 215 14.56 -5.47 -14.03
C ALA A 215 15.08 -6.34 -15.21
N ARG A 216 14.17 -6.74 -16.11
CA ARG A 216 14.49 -7.47 -17.36
C ARG A 216 14.80 -6.55 -18.54
N ARG A 217 14.83 -5.23 -18.35
CA ARG A 217 14.97 -4.20 -19.40
C ARG A 217 13.88 -4.26 -20.49
N ASP A 218 12.72 -4.83 -20.18
CA ASP A 218 11.56 -4.80 -21.06
C ASP A 218 10.75 -3.53 -20.82
N LEU A 219 11.22 -2.43 -21.41
CA LEU A 219 10.64 -1.09 -21.24
C LEU A 219 9.19 -1.02 -21.77
N ARG A 220 8.83 -1.78 -22.81
CA ARG A 220 7.48 -1.76 -23.39
C ARG A 220 6.47 -2.38 -22.44
N THR A 221 6.78 -3.55 -21.90
CA THR A 221 5.93 -4.21 -20.91
C THR A 221 5.89 -3.41 -19.60
N ALA A 222 7.02 -2.83 -19.20
CA ALA A 222 7.07 -1.95 -18.03
C ALA A 222 6.14 -0.75 -18.19
N ARG A 223 6.18 -0.06 -19.34
CA ARG A 223 5.30 1.07 -19.65
C ARG A 223 3.83 0.67 -19.50
N ALA A 224 3.42 -0.42 -20.15
CA ALA A 224 2.02 -0.87 -20.11
C ALA A 224 1.53 -1.11 -18.66
N TRP A 225 2.37 -1.72 -17.81
CA TRP A 225 2.00 -1.97 -16.42
C TRP A 225 2.02 -0.70 -15.56
N PHE A 226 3.02 0.16 -15.70
CA PHE A 226 3.06 1.41 -14.94
C PHE A 226 1.96 2.37 -15.35
N GLU A 227 1.62 2.49 -16.64
CA GLU A 227 0.48 3.30 -17.08
C GLU A 227 -0.83 2.77 -16.49
N ARG A 228 -1.04 1.45 -16.49
CA ARG A 228 -2.20 0.83 -15.83
C ARG A 228 -2.26 1.18 -14.33
N ALA A 229 -1.14 1.08 -13.61
CA ALA A 229 -1.08 1.44 -12.19
C ALA A 229 -1.26 2.95 -11.96
N ALA A 230 -0.68 3.78 -12.82
CA ALA A 230 -0.74 5.24 -12.76
C ALA A 230 -2.15 5.79 -12.98
N HIS A 231 -2.96 5.11 -13.80
CA HIS A 231 -4.39 5.43 -13.97
C HIS A 231 -5.21 5.27 -12.68
N LEU A 232 -4.78 4.42 -11.74
CA LEU A 232 -5.39 4.29 -10.41
C LEU A 232 -5.04 5.45 -9.46
N GLY A 233 -4.27 6.44 -9.93
CA GLY A 233 -3.97 7.66 -9.18
C GLY A 233 -2.74 7.59 -8.26
N ARG A 234 -2.01 6.47 -8.28
CA ARG A 234 -0.79 6.30 -7.46
C ARG A 234 0.35 7.16 -8.01
N VAL A 235 0.79 8.14 -7.22
CA VAL A 235 1.83 9.12 -7.59
C VAL A 235 3.16 8.46 -7.94
N GLU A 236 3.57 7.45 -7.17
CA GLU A 236 4.81 6.69 -7.45
C GLU A 236 4.76 6.01 -8.82
N ASP A 237 3.63 5.42 -9.18
CA ASP A 237 3.45 4.72 -10.46
C ASP A 237 3.39 5.69 -11.64
N GLN A 238 2.81 6.89 -11.44
CA GLN A 238 2.87 7.98 -12.42
C GLN A 238 4.31 8.43 -12.65
N ARG A 239 5.09 8.62 -11.57
CA ARG A 239 6.52 8.95 -11.69
C ARG A 239 7.29 7.85 -12.44
N MET A 240 7.04 6.58 -12.09
CA MET A 240 7.70 5.46 -12.78
C MET A 240 7.31 5.38 -14.26
N ALA A 241 6.03 5.57 -14.61
CA ALA A 241 5.59 5.66 -15.99
C ALA A 241 6.32 6.78 -16.75
N GLY A 242 6.49 7.95 -16.12
CA GLY A 242 7.27 9.06 -16.64
C GLY A 242 8.71 8.66 -16.98
N PHE A 243 9.41 8.03 -16.04
CA PHE A 243 10.78 7.53 -16.27
C PHE A 243 10.86 6.52 -17.41
N VAL A 244 9.94 5.55 -17.47
CA VAL A 244 9.93 4.57 -18.57
C VAL A 244 9.67 5.24 -19.91
N CYS A 245 8.85 6.29 -19.96
CA CYS A 245 8.61 7.04 -21.21
C CYS A 245 9.83 7.83 -21.66
N VAL A 246 10.63 8.40 -20.74
CA VAL A 246 11.91 9.04 -21.09
C VAL A 246 12.88 8.03 -21.71
N GLU A 247 13.04 6.86 -21.09
CA GLU A 247 13.90 5.78 -21.60
C GLU A 247 13.43 5.22 -22.95
N LEU A 248 12.14 5.37 -23.27
CA LEU A 248 11.56 5.02 -24.56
C LEU A 248 11.58 6.16 -25.58
N GLU A 249 12.21 7.29 -25.25
CA GLU A 249 12.29 8.50 -26.08
C GLU A 249 10.89 9.04 -26.48
N ASP A 250 9.91 8.94 -25.56
CA ASP A 250 8.56 9.51 -25.70
C ASP A 250 8.38 10.69 -24.73
N PRO A 251 8.93 11.88 -25.05
CA PRO A 251 8.91 13.03 -24.15
C PRO A 251 7.49 13.55 -23.90
N ARG A 252 6.55 13.32 -24.83
CA ARG A 252 5.14 13.71 -24.66
C ARG A 252 4.46 12.88 -23.58
N ALA A 253 4.61 11.56 -23.63
CA ALA A 253 4.07 10.69 -22.59
C ALA A 253 4.80 10.89 -21.25
N ALA A 254 6.12 11.11 -21.27
CA ALA A 254 6.88 11.44 -20.06
C ALA A 254 6.35 12.73 -19.41
N SER A 255 6.16 13.79 -20.19
CA SER A 255 5.62 15.07 -19.74
C SER A 255 4.21 14.91 -19.15
N HIS A 256 3.34 14.12 -19.80
CA HIS A 256 2.01 13.80 -19.27
C HIS A 256 2.07 13.17 -17.87
N TRP A 257 2.89 12.12 -17.70
CA TRP A 257 2.95 11.38 -16.44
C TRP A 257 3.68 12.12 -15.32
N PHE A 258 4.80 12.77 -15.62
CA PHE A 258 5.50 13.59 -14.65
C PHE A 258 4.66 14.79 -14.20
N GLY A 259 3.94 15.46 -15.11
CA GLY A 259 3.05 16.56 -14.73
C GLY A 259 1.95 16.13 -13.74
N ARG A 260 1.39 14.92 -13.92
CA ARG A 260 0.40 14.36 -12.98
C ARG A 260 1.01 14.02 -11.62
N ALA A 261 2.18 13.37 -11.61
CA ALA A 261 2.88 13.04 -10.36
C ALA A 261 3.34 14.31 -9.61
N ALA A 262 3.82 15.32 -10.33
CA ALA A 262 4.23 16.62 -9.81
C ALA A 262 3.04 17.37 -9.19
N ALA A 263 1.88 17.36 -9.84
CA ALA A 263 0.63 17.89 -9.27
C ALA A 263 0.20 17.13 -8.00
N GLY A 264 0.57 15.85 -7.89
CA GLY A 264 0.43 15.03 -6.68
C GLY A 264 1.47 15.30 -5.59
N GLY A 265 2.38 16.26 -5.79
CA GLY A 265 3.40 16.66 -4.81
C GLY A 265 4.71 15.89 -4.88
N ASP A 266 4.94 15.07 -5.91
CA ASP A 266 6.21 14.36 -6.09
C ASP A 266 7.31 15.30 -6.60
N ALA A 267 8.32 15.52 -5.76
CA ALA A 267 9.41 16.46 -6.02
C ALA A 267 10.31 16.02 -7.19
N GLU A 268 10.53 14.72 -7.34
CA GLU A 268 11.33 14.14 -8.43
C GLU A 268 10.61 14.29 -9.77
N ALA A 269 9.31 14.02 -9.79
CA ALA A 269 8.49 14.24 -10.97
C ALA A 269 8.38 15.73 -11.31
N ALA A 270 8.24 16.62 -10.33
CA ALA A 270 8.23 18.07 -10.55
C ALA A 270 9.54 18.55 -11.18
N TYR A 271 10.69 18.06 -10.71
CA TYR A 271 11.99 18.36 -11.30
C TYR A 271 12.06 17.92 -12.77
N ASN A 272 11.76 16.66 -13.05
CA ASN A 272 11.82 16.10 -14.41
C ASN A 272 10.78 16.74 -15.36
N PHE A 273 9.60 17.08 -14.85
CA PHE A 273 8.60 17.82 -15.62
C PHE A 273 9.08 19.23 -16.00
N GLY A 274 9.69 19.95 -15.05
CA GLY A 274 10.26 21.28 -15.30
C GLY A 274 11.33 21.26 -16.39
N LEU A 275 12.22 20.26 -16.38
CA LEU A 275 13.23 20.08 -17.43
C LEU A 275 12.60 19.80 -18.80
N LEU A 276 11.57 18.95 -18.86
CA LEU A 276 10.86 18.65 -20.11
C LEU A 276 10.11 19.86 -20.69
N LEU A 277 9.56 20.74 -19.85
CA LEU A 277 8.92 21.98 -20.30
C LEU A 277 9.93 22.92 -20.97
N ILE A 278 11.14 23.02 -20.40
CA ILE A 278 12.22 23.85 -20.95
C ILE A 278 12.73 23.24 -22.26
N ALA A 279 13.06 21.95 -22.26
CA ALA A 279 13.69 21.29 -23.40
C ALA A 279 12.76 21.15 -24.62
N GLU A 280 11.50 20.74 -24.40
CA GLU A 280 10.58 20.39 -25.49
C GLU A 280 9.66 21.55 -25.91
N HIS A 281 9.31 22.42 -24.97
CA HIS A 281 8.32 23.47 -25.18
C HIS A 281 8.90 24.88 -25.10
N ASN A 282 10.19 25.02 -24.74
CA ASN A 282 10.85 26.30 -24.48
C ASN A 282 10.07 27.15 -23.44
N ASP A 283 9.33 26.50 -22.54
CA ASP A 283 8.55 27.15 -21.49
C ASP A 283 9.41 27.34 -20.25
N LEU A 284 10.23 28.40 -20.29
CA LEU A 284 11.15 28.75 -19.19
C LEU A 284 10.39 29.11 -17.90
N ASN A 285 9.22 29.74 -18.01
CA ASN A 285 8.43 30.17 -16.85
C ASN A 285 7.76 28.97 -16.15
N GLY A 286 7.16 28.07 -16.93
CA GLY A 286 6.60 26.82 -16.43
C GLY A 286 7.70 25.91 -15.85
N GLY A 287 8.83 25.82 -16.54
CA GLY A 287 10.03 25.13 -16.03
C GLY A 287 10.51 25.67 -14.69
N GLU A 288 10.68 26.99 -14.56
CA GLU A 288 11.09 27.62 -13.29
C GLU A 288 10.07 27.37 -12.17
N HIS A 289 8.77 27.42 -12.47
CA HIS A 289 7.72 27.15 -11.49
C HIS A 289 7.86 25.76 -10.85
N TRP A 290 7.99 24.72 -11.68
CA TRP A 290 8.07 23.34 -11.19
C TRP A 290 9.42 23.00 -10.55
N LEU A 291 10.53 23.54 -11.07
CA LEU A 291 11.83 23.40 -10.42
C LEU A 291 11.82 24.06 -9.02
N ARG A 292 11.17 25.22 -8.88
CA ARG A 292 11.01 25.89 -7.58
C ARG A 292 10.20 25.05 -6.60
N GLN A 293 9.14 24.41 -7.07
CA GLN A 293 8.35 23.49 -6.26
C GLN A 293 9.17 22.27 -5.84
N ALA A 294 9.91 21.65 -6.76
CA ALA A 294 10.79 20.52 -6.45
C ALA A 294 11.85 20.88 -5.40
N ALA A 295 12.49 22.05 -5.53
CA ALA A 295 13.45 22.55 -4.55
C ALA A 295 12.81 22.81 -3.18
N GLY A 296 11.60 23.40 -3.16
CA GLY A 296 10.83 23.61 -1.93
C GLY A 296 10.45 22.31 -1.21
N CYS A 297 10.28 21.22 -1.97
CA CYS A 297 10.05 19.88 -1.45
C CYS A 297 11.35 19.10 -1.15
N GLY A 298 12.53 19.73 -1.25
CA GLY A 298 13.81 19.15 -0.85
C GLY A 298 14.54 18.31 -1.91
N HIS A 299 14.17 18.42 -3.20
CA HIS A 299 14.91 17.77 -4.28
C HIS A 299 16.35 18.30 -4.39
N GLN A 300 17.34 17.41 -4.43
CA GLN A 300 18.76 17.78 -4.29
C GLN A 300 19.43 18.38 -5.55
N GLY A 301 18.78 18.36 -6.71
CA GLY A 301 19.31 18.99 -7.93
C GLY A 301 18.57 20.27 -8.34
N ALA A 302 17.31 20.42 -7.91
CA ALA A 302 16.42 21.47 -8.39
C ALA A 302 16.92 22.90 -8.11
N ALA A 303 17.59 23.12 -6.96
CA ALA A 303 18.11 24.44 -6.60
C ALA A 303 19.23 24.92 -7.53
N ALA A 304 20.13 24.02 -7.93
CA ALA A 304 21.23 24.35 -8.85
C ALA A 304 20.69 24.66 -10.26
N GLU A 305 19.73 23.88 -10.74
CA GLU A 305 19.10 24.12 -12.04
C GLU A 305 18.32 25.45 -12.09
N LEU A 306 17.66 25.83 -10.99
CA LEU A 306 17.01 27.15 -10.87
C LEU A 306 17.99 28.30 -10.97
N GLU A 307 19.17 28.17 -10.37
CA GLU A 307 20.22 29.19 -10.44
C GLU A 307 20.71 29.37 -11.87
N THR A 308 20.99 28.26 -12.56
CA THR A 308 21.33 28.25 -13.99
C THR A 308 20.25 28.92 -14.83
N LEU A 309 18.98 28.55 -14.64
CA LEU A 309 17.85 29.11 -15.41
C LEU A 309 17.66 30.62 -15.17
N ARG A 310 17.82 31.08 -13.93
CA ARG A 310 17.74 32.51 -13.58
C ARG A 310 18.86 33.33 -14.19
N SER A 311 20.06 32.77 -14.33
CA SER A 311 21.16 33.46 -15.02
C SER A 311 20.83 33.71 -16.50
N VAL A 312 20.17 32.75 -17.15
CA VAL A 312 19.71 32.86 -18.55
C VAL A 312 18.57 33.88 -18.68
N LEU A 313 17.59 33.85 -17.78
CA LEU A 313 16.47 34.81 -17.77
C LEU A 313 16.90 36.24 -17.40
N GLY A 314 17.83 36.39 -16.45
CA GLY A 314 18.37 37.67 -16.00
C GLY A 314 19.34 38.32 -16.99
N GLY A 315 20.05 37.52 -17.79
CA GLY A 315 20.91 38.02 -18.87
C GLY A 315 20.16 38.63 -20.07
N GLY A 316 18.85 38.43 -20.17
CA GLY A 316 18.01 38.93 -21.27
C GLY A 316 17.40 40.33 -21.05
N THR A 317 17.64 40.98 -19.90
CA THR A 317 17.01 42.29 -19.58
C THR A 317 18.00 43.40 -19.23
N ALA A 318 19.29 43.21 -19.49
CA ALA A 318 20.32 44.23 -19.29
C ALA A 318 20.84 44.81 -20.62
N ASP A 319 19.96 45.30 -21.49
CA ASP A 319 20.29 46.46 -22.34
C ASP A 319 19.04 47.09 -22.98
N ALA A 320 18.36 47.96 -22.24
CA ALA A 320 17.36 48.88 -22.78
C ALA A 320 17.27 50.20 -21.98
N GLY A 321 18.41 50.90 -21.88
CA GLY A 321 18.55 52.37 -21.73
C GLY A 321 17.96 53.06 -20.48
N PRO A 322 18.10 54.40 -20.33
CA PRO A 322 18.62 55.38 -21.33
C PRO A 322 19.58 56.45 -20.76
N ALA A 323 20.47 57.01 -21.61
CA ALA A 323 20.82 58.46 -21.64
C ALA A 323 21.95 58.78 -22.64
N GLY A 324 21.78 59.87 -23.41
CA GLY A 324 22.90 60.74 -23.79
C GLY A 324 23.34 60.77 -25.25
N SER A 325 22.61 61.55 -26.05
CA SER A 325 23.07 62.41 -27.17
C SER A 325 24.45 62.17 -27.82
N GLY A 326 24.45 61.88 -29.12
CA GLY A 326 25.62 62.02 -29.98
C GLY A 326 25.29 61.64 -31.42
N ALA A 327 24.79 62.59 -32.20
CA ALA A 327 24.58 62.43 -33.64
C ALA A 327 25.93 62.44 -34.36
N GLN A 328 26.22 61.41 -35.16
CA GLN A 328 26.89 61.51 -36.46
C GLN A 328 26.74 60.17 -37.20
N GLY A 329 26.31 60.24 -38.46
CA GLY A 329 25.90 59.10 -39.26
C GLY A 329 27.05 58.38 -39.96
N ALA A 330 26.83 57.10 -40.28
CA ALA A 330 27.31 56.44 -41.48
C ALA A 330 26.55 55.12 -41.67
N SER A 331 26.28 54.83 -42.93
CA SER A 331 25.45 53.77 -43.47
C SER A 331 26.18 52.43 -43.66
N LEU A 332 25.39 51.34 -43.57
CA LEU A 332 25.39 50.13 -44.42
C LEU A 332 26.46 49.01 -44.25
N THR A 333 25.90 47.79 -44.11
CA THR A 333 26.27 46.48 -44.72
C THR A 333 27.11 45.45 -43.93
N GLY A 334 26.65 44.18 -44.05
CA GLY A 334 27.46 42.96 -43.94
C GLY A 334 27.16 42.08 -42.71
N SER A 335 26.25 41.10 -42.81
CA SER A 335 26.55 39.69 -43.20
C SER A 335 27.34 38.91 -42.14
N GLY A 336 26.72 37.86 -41.58
CA GLY A 336 27.45 36.84 -40.82
C GLY A 336 26.59 35.84 -40.05
N ALA A 337 25.75 35.07 -40.74
CA ALA A 337 25.08 33.91 -40.18
C ALA A 337 26.08 32.76 -39.88
N ARG A 338 26.08 32.27 -38.64
CA ARG A 338 26.44 30.89 -38.22
C ARG A 338 25.64 30.65 -36.92
N GLY A 339 24.71 29.71 -36.78
CA GLY A 339 24.68 28.35 -37.31
C GLY A 339 25.39 27.42 -36.33
N ALA A 340 24.76 27.13 -35.19
CA ALA A 340 25.24 26.11 -34.23
C ALA A 340 24.03 25.30 -33.74
N GLY A 341 23.83 24.12 -34.33
CA GLY A 341 22.99 23.07 -33.76
C GLY A 341 23.73 22.33 -32.63
N PRO A 342 23.02 21.63 -31.73
CA PRO A 342 23.65 20.95 -30.62
C PRO A 342 23.95 19.50 -30.99
N HIS A 343 25.16 19.21 -31.43
CA HIS A 343 25.75 17.87 -31.32
C HIS A 343 27.22 17.98 -30.99
N GLY A 344 27.60 17.45 -29.83
CA GLY A 344 28.97 17.42 -29.35
C GLY A 344 29.11 16.58 -28.09
N ALA A 345 28.91 15.27 -28.21
CA ALA A 345 29.50 14.32 -27.28
C ALA A 345 31.01 14.20 -27.57
N PRO A 346 31.88 14.00 -26.57
CA PRO A 346 33.20 13.44 -26.80
C PRO A 346 33.27 12.00 -26.32
N VAL A 347 33.64 11.10 -27.23
CA VAL A 347 34.17 9.77 -26.92
C VAL A 347 35.70 9.87 -26.92
N ALA A 348 36.34 9.47 -25.82
CA ALA A 348 37.74 9.06 -25.80
C ALA A 348 37.83 7.67 -25.16
N ALA A 349 38.36 6.71 -25.92
CA ALA A 349 38.77 5.37 -25.49
C ALA A 349 40.29 5.42 -25.21
N GLN A 350 40.95 4.65 -24.34
CA GLN A 350 40.74 3.36 -23.67
C GLN A 350 41.59 3.36 -22.38
N THR A 351 41.18 2.63 -21.34
CA THR A 351 41.96 1.62 -20.57
C THR A 351 41.29 1.37 -19.21
N GLY A 352 40.70 0.19 -19.04
CA GLY A 352 40.08 -0.28 -17.81
C GLY A 352 38.80 0.47 -17.47
N GLU A 353 37.64 -0.18 -17.60
CA GLU A 353 36.43 0.33 -16.93
C GLU A 353 36.79 0.60 -15.47
N PRO A 354 36.73 1.85 -14.96
CA PRO A 354 36.49 1.99 -13.55
C PRO A 354 35.06 1.48 -13.38
N ALA A 355 34.92 0.28 -12.81
CA ALA A 355 33.64 -0.18 -12.29
C ALA A 355 33.04 1.03 -11.56
N ALA A 356 31.88 1.49 -12.04
CA ALA A 356 31.17 2.62 -11.44
C ALA A 356 31.21 2.46 -9.91
N PRO A 357 31.45 3.52 -9.14
CA PRO A 357 31.47 3.42 -7.68
C PRO A 357 30.26 2.61 -7.22
N LEU A 358 30.54 1.52 -6.49
CA LEU A 358 29.59 0.43 -6.17
C LEU A 358 28.41 0.84 -5.26
N TRP A 359 28.13 2.14 -5.11
CA TRP A 359 27.30 2.71 -4.04
C TRP A 359 26.09 3.52 -4.50
N ASP A 360 25.58 3.24 -5.71
CA ASP A 360 24.24 3.69 -6.14
C ASP A 360 23.34 2.51 -6.54
N ARG A 361 23.65 1.30 -6.03
CA ARG A 361 22.75 0.17 -6.25
C ARG A 361 21.50 0.35 -5.37
N PRO A 362 20.30 0.37 -5.95
CA PRO A 362 19.06 0.40 -5.17
C PRO A 362 19.06 -0.76 -4.17
N VAL A 363 18.40 -0.57 -3.03
CA VAL A 363 18.16 -1.62 -2.03
C VAL A 363 17.71 -2.88 -2.76
N GLU A 364 18.30 -4.03 -2.42
CA GLU A 364 17.97 -5.30 -3.09
C GLU A 364 16.44 -5.49 -3.10
N PRO A 365 15.82 -5.77 -4.26
CA PRO A 365 14.37 -5.90 -4.38
C PRO A 365 13.75 -6.85 -3.34
N GLU A 366 14.49 -7.86 -2.92
CA GLU A 366 14.11 -8.83 -1.90
C GLU A 366 14.03 -8.21 -0.49
N LEU A 367 14.91 -7.27 -0.17
CA LEU A 367 14.86 -6.53 1.10
C LEU A 367 13.67 -5.55 1.11
N VAL A 368 13.37 -4.93 -0.03
CA VAL A 368 12.13 -4.13 -0.19
C VAL A 368 10.90 -5.03 -0.05
N ALA A 369 10.94 -6.23 -0.63
CA ALA A 369 9.93 -7.28 -0.44
C ALA A 369 9.68 -7.60 1.03
N ARG A 370 10.75 -7.84 1.81
CA ARG A 370 10.67 -8.06 3.26
C ARG A 370 10.14 -6.86 4.02
N ALA A 371 10.56 -5.64 3.67
CA ALA A 371 10.11 -4.42 4.32
C ALA A 371 8.60 -4.17 4.14
N GLU A 372 8.06 -4.36 2.93
CA GLU A 372 6.60 -4.20 2.73
C GLU A 372 5.78 -5.26 3.46
N LEU A 373 6.25 -6.52 3.47
CA LEU A 373 5.59 -7.58 4.25
C LEU A 373 5.60 -7.25 5.75
N ALA A 374 6.70 -6.68 6.25
CA ALA A 374 6.82 -6.20 7.62
C ALA A 374 5.84 -5.06 7.93
N VAL A 375 5.74 -4.04 7.06
CA VAL A 375 4.76 -2.96 7.22
C VAL A 375 3.33 -3.51 7.26
N ALA A 376 2.99 -4.40 6.33
CA ALA A 376 1.65 -5.01 6.27
C ALA A 376 1.34 -5.84 7.51
N ALA A 377 2.27 -6.67 7.98
CA ALA A 377 2.10 -7.47 9.19
C ALA A 377 2.00 -6.63 10.47
N ALA A 378 2.80 -5.57 10.58
CA ALA A 378 2.78 -4.66 11.73
C ALA A 378 1.50 -3.80 11.76
N GLY A 379 1.01 -3.34 10.61
CA GLY A 379 -0.19 -2.50 10.49
C GLY A 379 -1.47 -3.18 10.99
N ARG A 380 -1.53 -4.51 10.98
CA ARG A 380 -2.69 -5.26 11.51
C ARG A 380 -2.87 -5.15 13.02
N ARG A 381 -1.84 -4.76 13.78
CA ARG A 381 -1.88 -4.73 15.25
C ARG A 381 -2.48 -3.45 15.85
N GLY A 382 -3.16 -2.62 15.04
CA GLY A 382 -3.87 -1.43 15.53
C GLY A 382 -2.99 -0.28 16.06
N GLY A 383 -1.70 -0.25 15.71
CA GLY A 383 -0.74 0.77 16.14
C GLY A 383 -0.30 1.73 15.03
N THR A 384 0.52 2.73 15.38
CA THR A 384 1.14 3.64 14.39
C THR A 384 1.90 2.82 13.33
N PRO A 385 1.58 2.97 12.04
CA PRO A 385 2.17 2.13 11.00
C PRO A 385 3.66 2.40 10.86
N LEU A 386 4.43 1.32 10.70
CA LEU A 386 5.84 1.41 10.33
C LEU A 386 5.96 1.99 8.92
N ARG A 387 6.94 2.87 8.69
CA ARG A 387 7.17 3.48 7.37
C ARG A 387 8.05 2.58 6.53
N LEU A 388 7.63 2.34 5.29
CA LEU A 388 8.39 1.53 4.34
C LEU A 388 9.80 2.08 4.13
N SER A 389 9.92 3.41 3.95
CA SER A 389 11.22 4.10 3.79
C SER A 389 12.21 3.73 4.88
N ASP A 390 11.76 3.78 6.13
CA ASP A 390 12.60 3.60 7.31
C ASP A 390 13.09 2.15 7.39
N LEU A 391 12.20 1.18 7.14
CA LEU A 391 12.56 -0.24 7.12
C LEU A 391 13.52 -0.56 5.96
N THR A 392 13.28 -0.01 4.77
CA THR A 392 14.18 -0.21 3.62
C THR A 392 15.55 0.43 3.86
N GLU A 393 15.61 1.59 4.52
CA GLU A 393 16.87 2.22 4.89
C GLU A 393 17.62 1.38 5.92
N ILE A 394 16.95 0.87 6.95
CA ILE A 394 17.56 -0.02 7.97
C ILE A 394 18.14 -1.28 7.32
N LEU A 395 17.33 -2.00 6.53
CA LEU A 395 17.77 -3.24 5.88
C LEU A 395 18.89 -2.98 4.87
N GLY A 396 18.74 -1.93 4.05
CA GLY A 396 19.70 -1.55 3.02
C GLY A 396 21.03 -1.08 3.59
N THR A 397 21.04 -0.28 4.65
CA THR A 397 22.28 0.15 5.32
C THR A 397 23.08 -1.03 5.83
N TRP A 398 22.42 -1.94 6.57
CA TRP A 398 23.14 -3.07 7.14
C TRP A 398 23.71 -3.95 6.04
N ASP A 399 22.92 -4.25 5.01
CA ASP A 399 23.40 -5.03 3.88
C ASP A 399 24.60 -4.35 3.21
N LEU A 400 24.50 -3.06 2.90
CA LEU A 400 25.59 -2.27 2.30
C LEU A 400 26.89 -2.32 3.12
N LEU A 401 26.81 -2.14 4.44
CA LEU A 401 27.96 -2.15 5.34
C LEU A 401 28.61 -3.54 5.46
N THR A 402 27.84 -4.60 5.27
CA THR A 402 28.27 -5.98 5.57
C THR A 402 28.54 -6.82 4.32
N ARG A 403 28.08 -6.39 3.15
CA ARG A 403 28.17 -7.13 1.87
C ARG A 403 29.58 -7.57 1.48
N ARG A 404 30.62 -6.84 1.91
CA ARG A 404 32.02 -7.14 1.58
C ARG A 404 32.72 -8.03 2.61
N LEU A 405 32.07 -8.38 3.71
CA LEU A 405 32.61 -9.30 4.71
C LEU A 405 32.61 -10.71 4.10
N ARG A 406 33.81 -11.24 3.85
CA ARG A 406 34.01 -12.57 3.22
C ARG A 406 34.11 -13.70 4.24
N GLU A 407 34.35 -13.38 5.51
CA GLU A 407 34.54 -14.35 6.58
C GLU A 407 33.40 -14.25 7.60
N PRO A 408 33.10 -15.35 8.33
CA PRO A 408 32.16 -15.33 9.45
C PRO A 408 32.77 -14.52 10.60
N VAL A 409 32.56 -13.21 10.55
CA VAL A 409 32.92 -12.26 11.60
C VAL A 409 31.67 -11.95 12.41
N ASP A 410 31.81 -11.74 13.72
CA ASP A 410 30.77 -11.10 14.51
C ASP A 410 30.57 -9.67 13.97
N VAL A 411 29.55 -9.52 13.13
CA VAL A 411 29.24 -8.28 12.43
C VAL A 411 28.99 -7.14 13.41
N ALA A 412 28.33 -7.42 14.55
CA ALA A 412 28.01 -6.39 15.52
C ALA A 412 29.28 -5.90 16.22
N ALA A 413 30.18 -6.81 16.61
CA ALA A 413 31.48 -6.46 17.17
C ALA A 413 32.34 -5.67 16.16
N TRP A 414 32.38 -6.11 14.90
CA TRP A 414 33.13 -5.44 13.84
C TRP A 414 32.61 -4.02 13.57
N LEU A 415 31.29 -3.84 13.47
CA LEU A 415 30.68 -2.51 13.29
C LEU A 415 30.92 -1.61 14.50
N THR A 416 30.88 -2.17 15.72
CA THR A 416 31.14 -1.45 16.98
C THR A 416 32.56 -0.91 17.00
N GLU A 417 33.56 -1.77 16.75
CA GLU A 417 34.98 -1.40 16.74
C GLU A 417 35.27 -0.32 15.70
N ARG A 418 34.75 -0.49 14.47
CA ARG A 418 35.02 0.41 13.34
C ARG A 418 34.34 1.77 13.46
N SER A 419 33.16 1.82 14.08
CA SER A 419 32.38 3.05 14.21
C SER A 419 32.57 3.75 15.55
N GLY A 420 33.07 3.06 16.58
CA GLY A 420 33.12 3.58 17.96
C GLY A 420 31.74 3.90 18.54
N LEU A 421 30.67 3.28 18.02
CA LEU A 421 29.34 3.34 18.63
C LEU A 421 29.24 2.39 19.81
N HIS A 422 28.24 2.58 20.66
CA HIS A 422 27.98 1.67 21.77
C HIS A 422 27.51 0.30 21.24
N ALA A 423 28.10 -0.79 21.75
CA ALA A 423 27.81 -2.16 21.30
C ALA A 423 26.31 -2.47 21.30
N GLY A 424 25.62 -2.13 22.41
CA GLY A 424 24.18 -2.38 22.55
C GLY A 424 23.31 -1.70 21.49
N ALA A 425 23.72 -0.55 20.92
CA ALA A 425 22.97 0.11 19.85
C ALA A 425 23.10 -0.67 18.51
N VAL A 426 24.30 -1.18 18.23
CA VAL A 426 24.58 -1.99 17.03
C VAL A 426 23.91 -3.36 17.13
N GLU A 427 23.94 -3.97 18.31
CA GLU A 427 23.23 -5.23 18.60
C GLU A 427 21.72 -5.07 18.45
N HIS A 428 21.15 -3.97 18.97
CA HIS A 428 19.72 -3.70 18.84
C HIS A 428 19.29 -3.48 17.38
N LEU A 429 20.10 -2.74 16.59
CA LEU A 429 19.91 -2.64 15.13
C LEU A 429 19.93 -4.02 14.46
N GLY A 430 20.89 -4.88 14.84
CA GLY A 430 20.99 -6.25 14.34
C GLY A 430 19.75 -7.08 14.69
N ALA A 431 19.26 -6.98 15.92
CA ALA A 431 18.06 -7.68 16.38
C ALA A 431 16.81 -7.25 15.60
N VAL A 432 16.57 -5.93 15.46
CA VAL A 432 15.44 -5.41 14.68
C VAL A 432 15.53 -5.87 13.23
N ARG A 433 16.72 -5.79 12.61
CA ARG A 433 16.93 -6.33 11.26
C ARG A 433 16.57 -7.81 11.17
N MET A 434 17.00 -8.62 12.14
CA MET A 434 16.72 -10.05 12.13
C MET A 434 15.23 -10.33 12.23
N THR A 435 14.48 -9.58 13.05
CA THR A 435 13.02 -9.68 13.13
C THR A 435 12.35 -9.32 11.80
N LEU A 436 12.82 -8.27 11.11
CA LEU A 436 12.28 -7.87 9.81
C LEU A 436 12.52 -8.92 8.70
N LEU A 437 13.68 -9.58 8.74
CA LEU A 437 14.03 -10.62 7.75
C LEU A 437 13.42 -11.99 8.09
N ARG A 438 13.34 -12.31 9.37
CA ARG A 438 12.85 -13.58 9.92
C ARG A 438 11.92 -13.26 11.09
N PRO A 439 10.63 -13.02 10.80
CA PRO A 439 9.62 -12.81 11.84
C PRO A 439 9.58 -13.95 12.86
N GLY A 440 9.04 -13.69 14.05
CA GLY A 440 8.96 -14.67 15.14
C GLY A 440 10.25 -14.89 15.93
N THR A 441 11.39 -14.34 15.47
CA THR A 441 12.66 -14.37 16.22
C THR A 441 12.67 -13.47 17.45
N ALA A 442 11.89 -12.38 17.43
CA ALA A 442 11.64 -11.49 18.54
C ALA A 442 10.27 -10.78 18.33
N PRO A 443 9.74 -10.05 19.33
CA PRO A 443 8.59 -9.18 19.13
C PRO A 443 8.82 -8.19 17.98
N TRP A 444 7.76 -7.85 17.25
CA TRP A 444 7.82 -6.83 16.21
C TRP A 444 8.24 -5.48 16.78
N PRO A 445 9.16 -4.75 16.12
CA PRO A 445 9.64 -3.48 16.62
C PRO A 445 8.51 -2.45 16.66
N THR A 446 8.48 -1.67 17.73
CA THR A 446 7.64 -0.49 17.86
C THR A 446 8.16 0.65 16.96
N PRO A 447 7.33 1.65 16.63
CA PRO A 447 7.76 2.82 15.88
C PRO A 447 8.96 3.54 16.52
N GLY A 448 8.99 3.64 17.86
CA GLY A 448 10.10 4.26 18.59
C GLY A 448 11.40 3.47 18.50
N GLU A 449 11.33 2.13 18.52
CA GLU A 449 12.50 1.27 18.28
C GLU A 449 13.01 1.42 16.85
N VAL A 450 12.11 1.48 15.85
CA VAL A 450 12.49 1.73 14.46
C VAL A 450 13.19 3.08 14.31
N GLU A 451 12.69 4.13 14.95
CA GLU A 451 13.29 5.47 14.91
C GLU A 451 14.69 5.49 15.55
N HIS A 452 14.85 4.82 16.69
CA HIS A 452 16.14 4.67 17.38
C HIS A 452 17.17 3.89 16.54
N VAL A 453 16.73 2.78 15.95
CA VAL A 453 17.57 1.94 15.08
C VAL A 453 17.92 2.64 13.78
N LEU A 454 17.01 3.44 13.23
CA LEU A 454 17.26 4.28 12.05
C LEU A 454 18.33 5.34 12.34
N ALA A 455 18.27 6.02 13.49
CA ALA A 455 19.30 6.96 13.91
C ALA A 455 20.68 6.29 14.07
N THR A 456 20.70 5.06 14.58
CA THR A 456 21.92 4.23 14.68
C THR A 456 22.46 3.87 13.29
N SER A 457 21.57 3.46 12.38
CA SER A 457 21.88 3.14 10.98
C SER A 457 22.53 4.33 10.25
N ARG A 458 21.95 5.53 10.37
CA ARG A 458 22.50 6.78 9.82
C ARG A 458 23.83 7.17 10.45
N SER A 459 24.00 6.95 11.74
CA SER A 459 25.25 7.21 12.45
C SER A 459 26.37 6.27 11.99
N LEU A 460 26.07 4.98 11.78
CA LEU A 460 27.01 4.01 11.22
C LEU A 460 27.47 4.44 9.84
N ARG A 461 26.53 4.79 8.94
CA ARG A 461 26.81 5.34 7.62
C ARG A 461 27.79 6.51 7.67
N LYS A 462 27.46 7.53 8.47
CA LYS A 462 28.29 8.73 8.63
C LYS A 462 29.70 8.42 9.13
N ARG A 463 29.84 7.60 10.18
CA ARG A 463 31.14 7.31 10.80
C ARG A 463 32.02 6.41 9.96
N LEU A 464 31.43 5.54 9.15
CA LEU A 464 32.15 4.64 8.24
C LEU A 464 32.39 5.26 6.85
N GLY A 465 31.98 6.51 6.64
CA GLY A 465 32.15 7.21 5.36
C GLY A 465 31.32 6.62 4.23
N VAL A 466 30.16 6.05 4.56
CA VAL A 466 29.21 5.46 3.62
C VAL A 466 28.00 6.39 3.56
N THR A 467 28.00 7.32 2.60
CA THR A 467 26.86 8.22 2.34
C THR A 467 25.79 7.50 1.57
#